data_AF-A0A7L0TT36-F1
#
_entry.id   AF-A0A7L0TT36-F1
#
_cell.length_a   1.000
_cell.length_b   1.000
_cell.length_c   1.000
_cell.angle_alpha   90.00
_cell.angle_beta   90.00
_cell.angle_gamma   90.00
#
_symmetry.space_group_name_H-M   'P 1'
#
loop_
_entity.id
_entity.type
_entity.pdbx_description
1 polymer ?
#
loop_
_entity_poly.entity_id
_entity_poly.type
_entity_poly.pdbx_seq_one_letter_code
_entity_poly.pdbx_strand_id
1 'polypeptide(L)'
;SDSGSDSGSDDSSLSDSELQEAFARGALKPGLNLVLEERPKRRNDTAGLKQCLSEFRQELAWVERLDVTLGQVVDPISQSATDKDAVDPENDFQREMSFYRQAQAAVLEALPRLRKLQVPTRRPDDYFAEMAKSDQQMQKIRQKLKSKQEAMERSEKAKQLRAMRKYGKKVQTEILQRRQKEKKNMLNAVKKYQKGLSDKLDFLDEEQTLSHGNKKGSASQQIKKGPNAKRRYKNQKFGFGGKKKGSKWNTKESFNDVSSFRSKVAHNKGPGKAGKGGKKALNKRPGKRARQKMKSRAR
;
A
#
# COMPACT_ATOMS: atom_id res chain seq x y z
N SER A 1 9.33 66.89 -36.63
CA SER A 1 9.39 65.46 -36.31
C SER A 1 8.18 65.16 -35.45
N ASP A 2 7.33 64.31 -36.01
CA ASP A 2 5.95 64.00 -35.61
C ASP A 2 5.88 63.06 -34.39
N SER A 3 4.76 63.11 -33.65
CA SER A 3 4.07 61.94 -33.07
C SER A 3 2.89 62.38 -32.18
N GLY A 4 1.67 62.00 -32.59
CA GLY A 4 0.42 62.14 -31.83
C GLY A 4 -0.04 60.88 -31.08
N SER A 5 -1.22 60.94 -30.45
CA SER A 5 -2.07 59.83 -29.92
C SER A 5 -3.37 60.45 -29.32
N ASP A 6 -4.59 60.21 -29.83
CA ASP A 6 -5.58 59.13 -29.46
C ASP A 6 -6.47 59.50 -28.24
N SER A 7 -7.76 59.18 -28.02
CA SER A 7 -8.98 58.78 -28.76
C SER A 7 -10.12 58.59 -27.72
N GLY A 8 -11.38 58.90 -28.07
CA GLY A 8 -12.63 58.22 -27.64
C GLY A 8 -13.18 58.41 -26.22
N SER A 9 -14.31 59.13 -26.05
CA SER A 9 -15.33 58.92 -24.99
C SER A 9 -16.40 60.05 -24.97
N ASP A 10 -17.47 59.98 -25.78
CA ASP A 10 -18.68 60.81 -25.49
C ASP A 10 -20.01 60.40 -26.18
N ASP A 11 -20.23 59.10 -26.46
CA ASP A 11 -21.44 58.66 -27.19
C ASP A 11 -22.44 57.84 -26.34
N SER A 12 -22.11 57.46 -25.08
CA SER A 12 -22.98 56.59 -24.26
C SER A 12 -23.95 57.30 -23.33
N SER A 13 -23.75 58.59 -23.06
CA SER A 13 -24.58 59.39 -22.14
C SER A 13 -25.86 59.91 -22.80
N LEU A 14 -25.82 60.11 -24.13
CA LEU A 14 -26.97 60.59 -24.90
C LEU A 14 -28.07 59.52 -25.05
N SER A 15 -27.70 58.23 -25.14
CA SER A 15 -28.66 57.14 -25.34
C SER A 15 -29.54 56.86 -24.11
N ASP A 16 -29.01 57.05 -22.90
CA ASP A 16 -29.77 56.80 -21.66
C ASP A 16 -30.81 57.92 -21.42
N SER A 17 -30.45 59.17 -21.76
CA SER A 17 -31.39 60.30 -21.75
C SER A 17 -32.51 60.11 -22.77
N GLU A 18 -32.21 59.66 -23.98
CA GLU A 18 -33.23 59.36 -25.00
C GLU A 18 -34.17 58.23 -24.57
N LEU A 19 -33.67 57.21 -23.87
CA LEU A 19 -34.49 56.12 -23.33
C LEU A 19 -35.39 56.60 -22.19
N GLN A 20 -34.88 57.46 -21.30
CA GLN A 20 -35.64 58.08 -20.21
C GLN A 20 -36.75 58.98 -20.77
N GLU A 21 -36.45 59.75 -21.82
CA GLU A 21 -37.42 60.58 -22.52
C GLU A 21 -38.46 59.75 -23.29
N ALA A 22 -38.05 58.65 -23.94
CA ALA A 22 -38.96 57.73 -24.62
C ALA A 22 -39.90 56.99 -23.65
N PHE A 23 -39.43 56.72 -22.42
CA PHE A 23 -40.26 56.22 -21.32
C PHE A 23 -41.26 57.29 -20.84
N ALA A 24 -40.79 58.52 -20.60
CA ALA A 24 -41.64 59.64 -20.18
C ALA A 24 -42.68 60.04 -21.24
N ARG A 25 -42.32 59.93 -22.53
CA ARG A 25 -43.23 60.13 -23.68
C ARG A 25 -44.17 58.94 -23.92
N GLY A 26 -44.03 57.84 -23.18
CA GLY A 26 -44.89 56.66 -23.29
C GLY A 26 -44.73 55.85 -24.58
N ALA A 27 -43.64 56.07 -25.33
CA ALA A 27 -43.34 55.31 -26.55
C ALA A 27 -42.86 53.88 -26.25
N LEU A 28 -42.30 53.67 -25.06
CA LEU A 28 -41.93 52.35 -24.54
C LEU A 28 -43.18 51.70 -23.92
N LYS A 29 -43.74 50.69 -24.61
CA LYS A 29 -44.90 49.96 -24.11
C LYS A 29 -44.52 49.15 -22.86
N PRO A 30 -45.31 49.20 -21.77
CA PRO A 30 -45.12 48.34 -20.61
C PRO A 30 -45.35 46.88 -21.03
N GLY A 31 -44.27 46.16 -21.29
CA GLY A 31 -44.31 44.78 -21.79
C GLY A 31 -43.09 44.35 -22.61
N LEU A 32 -42.26 45.28 -23.10
CA LEU A 32 -40.99 44.93 -23.76
C LEU A 32 -39.83 44.72 -22.77
N ASN A 33 -40.01 45.17 -21.52
CA ASN A 33 -39.09 44.90 -20.42
C ASN A 33 -39.56 43.65 -19.68
N LEU A 34 -38.80 42.55 -19.77
CA LEU A 34 -38.95 41.44 -18.83
C LEU A 34 -38.54 41.94 -17.45
N VAL A 35 -39.53 42.31 -16.63
CA VAL A 35 -39.31 42.51 -15.19
C VAL A 35 -38.86 41.15 -14.66
N LEU A 36 -37.55 40.98 -14.48
CA LEU A 36 -37.02 39.84 -13.75
C LEU A 36 -37.57 39.97 -12.33
N GLU A 37 -38.59 39.17 -12.00
CA GLU A 37 -39.09 39.12 -10.63
C GLU A 37 -37.90 38.88 -9.71
N GLU A 38 -37.70 39.80 -8.76
CA GLU A 38 -36.66 39.63 -7.74
C GLU A 38 -36.83 38.24 -7.14
N ARG A 39 -35.73 37.46 -7.07
CA ARG A 39 -35.77 36.14 -6.44
C ARG A 39 -36.47 36.29 -5.07
N PRO A 40 -37.48 35.46 -4.76
CA PRO A 40 -38.29 35.67 -3.57
C PRO A 40 -37.37 35.71 -2.34
N LYS A 41 -37.47 36.80 -1.57
CA LYS A 41 -36.71 36.98 -0.34
C LYS A 41 -37.03 35.82 0.59
N ARG A 42 -36.02 35.03 0.97
CA ARG A 42 -36.17 33.93 1.93
C ARG A 42 -36.53 34.53 3.30
N ARG A 43 -37.82 34.57 3.61
CA ARG A 43 -38.32 35.04 4.90
C ARG A 43 -38.12 33.92 5.93
N ASN A 44 -37.30 34.15 6.95
CA ASN A 44 -37.16 33.23 8.07
C ASN A 44 -38.37 33.39 9.01
N ASP A 45 -39.45 32.68 8.72
CA ASP A 45 -40.64 32.65 9.57
C ASP A 45 -40.44 31.71 10.76
N THR A 46 -39.87 32.27 11.83
CA THR A 46 -39.64 31.53 13.08
C THR A 46 -40.93 31.14 13.80
N ALA A 47 -42.04 31.84 13.57
CA ALA A 47 -43.32 31.54 14.21
C ALA A 47 -43.97 30.32 13.56
N GLY A 48 -44.03 30.30 12.22
CA GLY A 48 -44.49 29.14 11.47
C GLY A 48 -43.65 27.89 11.74
N LEU A 49 -42.32 28.01 11.82
CA LEU A 49 -41.45 26.87 12.15
C LEU A 49 -41.74 26.27 13.55
N LYS A 50 -42.01 27.11 14.54
CA LYS A 50 -42.38 26.66 15.89
C LYS A 50 -43.74 25.97 15.90
N GLN A 51 -44.71 26.49 15.13
CA GLN A 51 -46.02 25.87 14.98
C GLN A 51 -45.89 24.48 14.34
N CYS A 52 -45.20 24.36 13.21
CA CYS A 52 -44.95 23.07 12.57
C CYS A 52 -44.21 22.09 13.51
N LEU A 53 -43.23 22.58 14.29
CA LEU A 53 -42.54 21.75 15.29
C LEU A 53 -43.54 21.21 16.32
N SER A 54 -44.44 22.05 16.82
CA SER A 54 -45.47 21.63 17.78
C SER A 54 -46.43 20.59 17.20
N GLU A 55 -46.78 20.71 15.92
CA GLU A 55 -47.64 19.74 15.22
C GLU A 55 -46.94 18.39 15.02
N PHE A 56 -45.63 18.38 14.73
CA PHE A 56 -44.86 17.14 14.55
C PHE A 56 -44.36 16.51 15.86
N ARG A 57 -44.29 17.28 16.94
CA ARG A 57 -43.71 16.80 18.20
C ARG A 57 -44.63 15.78 18.86
N GLN A 58 -44.20 14.54 18.86
CA GLN A 58 -44.84 13.45 19.58
C GLN A 58 -44.17 13.25 20.95
N GLU A 59 -44.96 13.22 22.01
CA GLU A 59 -44.50 12.97 23.38
C GLU A 59 -44.43 11.47 23.67
N LEU A 60 -43.50 10.79 23.01
CA LEU A 60 -43.25 9.36 23.22
C LEU A 60 -42.21 9.13 24.33
N ALA A 61 -42.31 7.96 24.97
CA ALA A 61 -41.30 7.52 25.92
C ALA A 61 -39.93 7.44 25.22
N TRP A 62 -38.86 7.77 25.94
CA TRP A 62 -37.52 7.83 25.34
C TRP A 62 -37.09 6.51 24.68
N VAL A 63 -37.58 5.36 25.17
CA VAL A 63 -37.29 4.02 24.64
C VAL A 63 -37.77 3.85 23.19
N GLU A 64 -38.85 4.53 22.81
CA GLU A 64 -39.41 4.45 21.46
C GLU A 64 -38.69 5.39 20.49
N ARG A 65 -38.10 6.47 21.02
CA ARG A 65 -37.36 7.46 20.23
C ARG A 65 -35.89 7.09 20.04
N LEU A 66 -35.27 6.52 21.08
CA LEU A 66 -33.84 6.19 21.18
C LEU A 66 -32.92 7.33 20.73
N ASP A 67 -33.38 8.57 20.88
CA ASP A 67 -32.70 9.77 20.44
C ASP A 67 -31.72 10.25 21.52
N VAL A 68 -30.49 10.59 21.11
CA VAL A 68 -29.48 11.16 21.99
C VAL A 68 -28.90 12.40 21.32
N THR A 69 -29.10 13.54 21.96
CA THR A 69 -28.60 14.83 21.52
C THR A 69 -27.50 15.28 22.48
N LEU A 70 -26.28 15.32 21.97
CA LEU A 70 -25.10 15.77 22.69
C LEU A 70 -24.56 17.05 22.08
N GLY A 71 -24.01 17.93 22.92
CA GLY A 71 -23.18 19.04 22.46
C GLY A 71 -21.89 18.54 21.79
N GLN A 72 -21.07 19.48 21.32
CA GLN A 72 -19.79 19.13 20.69
C GLN A 72 -18.86 18.45 21.71
N VAL A 73 -18.46 17.21 21.39
CA VAL A 73 -17.48 16.47 22.20
C VAL A 73 -16.08 16.97 21.85
N VAL A 74 -15.41 17.58 22.82
CA VAL A 74 -14.04 18.08 22.66
C VAL A 74 -13.04 16.92 22.78
N ASP A 75 -12.10 16.84 21.84
CA ASP A 75 -11.04 15.85 21.89
C ASP A 75 -10.05 16.13 23.04
N PRO A 76 -9.75 15.14 23.91
CA PRO A 76 -8.81 15.34 25.01
C PRO A 76 -7.37 15.59 24.54
N ILE A 77 -7.02 15.19 23.30
CA ILE A 77 -5.68 15.38 22.73
C ILE A 77 -5.51 16.82 22.19
N SER A 78 -6.59 17.48 21.80
CA SER A 78 -6.59 18.85 21.27
C SER A 78 -6.83 19.90 22.36
N GLN A 79 -6.78 19.54 23.64
CA GLN A 79 -6.98 20.44 24.79
C GLN A 79 -6.01 21.62 24.86
N SER A 80 -4.97 21.66 24.01
CA SER A 80 -4.05 22.79 23.90
C SER A 80 -4.53 23.91 22.97
N ALA A 81 -5.66 23.76 22.27
CA ALA A 81 -6.22 24.80 21.41
C ALA A 81 -7.53 25.34 22.01
N THR A 82 -7.43 26.45 22.71
CA THR A 82 -8.52 27.22 23.33
C THR A 82 -9.38 27.99 22.32
N ASP A 83 -9.55 27.48 21.11
CA ASP A 83 -10.36 28.14 20.09
C ASP A 83 -11.49 27.23 19.64
N LYS A 84 -12.70 27.79 19.68
CA LYS A 84 -13.96 27.15 19.25
C LYS A 84 -13.98 26.84 17.73
N ASP A 85 -12.90 27.13 17.03
CA ASP A 85 -12.68 26.98 15.60
C ASP A 85 -11.43 26.13 15.33
N ALA A 86 -11.50 24.79 15.33
CA ALA A 86 -10.29 24.00 15.07
C ALA A 86 -10.51 22.59 14.48
N VAL A 87 -11.65 22.31 13.84
CA VAL A 87 -11.71 21.18 12.90
C VAL A 87 -11.64 21.79 11.51
N ASP A 88 -10.49 21.65 10.87
CA ASP A 88 -10.34 22.01 9.46
C ASP A 88 -11.34 21.15 8.66
N PRO A 89 -12.38 21.75 8.06
CA PRO A 89 -13.39 20.98 7.34
C PRO A 89 -12.81 20.24 6.15
N GLU A 90 -11.65 20.66 5.62
CA GLU A 90 -10.97 19.99 4.51
C GLU A 90 -10.15 18.77 4.97
N ASN A 91 -9.83 18.66 6.27
CA ASN A 91 -9.11 17.52 6.81
C ASN A 91 -10.05 16.36 7.16
N ASP A 92 -10.20 15.44 6.21
CA ASP A 92 -11.06 14.27 6.33
C ASP A 92 -10.75 13.40 7.57
N PHE A 93 -9.48 13.23 7.94
CA PHE A 93 -9.13 12.40 9.10
C PHE A 93 -9.58 13.00 10.42
N GLN A 94 -9.43 14.32 10.58
CA GLN A 94 -9.88 15.01 11.80
C GLN A 94 -11.41 15.03 11.87
N ARG A 95 -12.06 15.25 10.74
CA ARG A 95 -13.52 15.23 10.61
C ARG A 95 -14.12 13.84 10.91
N GLU A 96 -13.55 12.78 10.36
CA GLU A 96 -13.99 11.41 10.64
C GLU A 96 -13.75 11.03 12.12
N MET A 97 -12.65 11.50 12.72
CA MET A 97 -12.39 11.28 14.14
C MET A 97 -13.42 12.00 15.02
N SER A 98 -13.79 13.24 14.70
CA SER A 98 -14.80 13.97 15.49
C SER A 98 -16.17 13.31 15.40
N PHE A 99 -16.58 12.84 14.22
CA PHE A 99 -17.81 12.05 14.07
C PHE A 99 -17.79 10.76 14.87
N TYR A 100 -16.65 10.04 14.83
CA TYR A 100 -16.47 8.82 15.61
C TYR A 100 -16.61 9.09 17.12
N ARG A 101 -16.04 10.18 17.61
CA ARG A 101 -16.09 10.57 19.03
C ARG A 101 -17.48 11.01 19.47
N GLN A 102 -18.17 11.80 18.65
CA GLN A 102 -19.55 12.19 18.90
C GLN A 102 -20.46 10.95 19.00
N ALA A 103 -20.30 10.00 18.08
CA ALA A 103 -21.05 8.73 18.11
C ALA A 103 -20.70 7.88 19.34
N GLN A 104 -19.41 7.80 19.70
CA GLN A 104 -18.96 7.08 20.88
C GLN A 104 -19.58 7.65 22.17
N ALA A 105 -19.58 8.97 22.33
CA ALA A 105 -20.16 9.64 23.48
C ALA A 105 -21.66 9.39 23.58
N ALA A 106 -22.38 9.45 22.45
CA ALA A 106 -23.81 9.17 22.40
C ALA A 106 -24.14 7.73 22.83
N VAL A 107 -23.34 6.75 22.40
CA VAL A 107 -23.48 5.35 22.83
C VAL A 107 -23.22 5.21 24.33
N LEU A 108 -22.18 5.87 24.85
CA LEU A 108 -21.85 5.82 26.29
C LEU A 108 -22.94 6.44 27.15
N GLU A 109 -23.67 7.45 26.67
CA GLU A 109 -24.82 8.01 27.36
C GLU A 109 -26.08 7.15 27.23
N ALA A 110 -26.33 6.55 26.06
CA ALA A 110 -27.50 5.71 25.81
C ALA A 110 -27.46 4.39 26.60
N LEU A 111 -26.28 3.76 26.70
CA LEU A 111 -26.14 2.43 27.31
C LEU A 111 -26.63 2.36 28.77
N PRO A 112 -26.24 3.29 29.69
CA PRO A 112 -26.78 3.34 31.03
C PRO A 112 -28.31 3.51 31.08
N ARG A 113 -28.87 4.35 30.19
CA ARG A 113 -30.33 4.56 30.12
C ARG A 113 -31.05 3.26 29.73
N LEU A 114 -30.55 2.55 28.71
CA LEU A 114 -31.10 1.25 28.28
C LEU A 114 -30.97 0.16 29.36
N ARG A 115 -29.85 0.14 30.10
CA ARG A 115 -29.65 -0.80 31.21
C ARG A 115 -30.64 -0.57 32.35
N LYS A 116 -30.96 0.69 32.70
CA LYS A 116 -31.98 1.02 33.71
C LYS A 116 -33.36 0.49 33.31
N LEU A 117 -33.64 0.46 32.02
CA LEU A 117 -34.88 -0.04 31.43
C LEU A 117 -34.85 -1.57 31.17
N GLN A 118 -33.78 -2.24 31.59
CA GLN A 118 -33.59 -3.69 31.43
C GLN A 118 -33.63 -4.19 29.97
N VAL A 119 -33.29 -3.32 29.01
CA VAL A 119 -33.21 -3.69 27.59
C VAL A 119 -31.85 -4.34 27.27
N PRO A 120 -31.81 -5.55 26.68
CA PRO A 120 -30.55 -6.18 26.29
C PRO A 120 -29.93 -5.46 25.08
N THR A 121 -28.71 -4.96 25.24
CA THR A 121 -28.03 -4.15 24.20
C THR A 121 -26.98 -4.90 23.40
N ARG A 122 -26.43 -5.99 23.93
CA ARG A 122 -25.40 -6.78 23.25
C ARG A 122 -26.04 -7.88 22.41
N ARG A 123 -25.70 -7.93 21.12
CA ARG A 123 -26.04 -9.05 20.24
C ARG A 123 -25.29 -10.32 20.69
N PRO A 124 -25.98 -11.42 21.01
CA PRO A 124 -25.35 -12.71 21.26
C PRO A 124 -24.68 -13.27 20.00
N ASP A 125 -23.56 -13.95 20.15
CA ASP A 125 -22.82 -14.54 19.02
C ASP A 125 -23.57 -15.70 18.34
N ASP A 126 -24.46 -16.37 19.10
CA ASP A 126 -25.30 -17.49 18.63
C ASP A 126 -26.64 -17.04 18.02
N TYR A 127 -26.90 -15.72 17.97
CA TYR A 127 -28.12 -15.18 17.37
C TYR A 127 -27.91 -14.87 15.88
N PHE A 128 -28.27 -15.82 15.02
CA PHE A 128 -28.19 -15.71 13.56
C PHE A 128 -29.47 -15.10 12.98
N ALA A 129 -29.42 -13.79 12.72
CA ALA A 129 -30.45 -13.05 12.00
C ALA A 129 -29.84 -12.39 10.75
N GLU A 130 -30.69 -11.93 9.84
CA GLU A 130 -30.25 -11.19 8.67
C GLU A 130 -29.50 -9.91 9.09
N MET A 131 -28.27 -9.75 8.57
CA MET A 131 -27.41 -8.60 8.83
C MET A 131 -27.45 -7.66 7.63
N ALA A 132 -27.16 -6.37 7.84
CA ALA A 132 -27.14 -5.36 6.76
C ALA A 132 -26.19 -5.68 5.59
N LYS A 133 -25.19 -6.56 5.79
CA LYS A 133 -24.28 -7.05 4.75
C LYS A 133 -24.22 -8.56 4.79
N SER A 134 -24.22 -9.20 3.62
CA SER A 134 -24.10 -10.64 3.52
C SER A 134 -22.73 -11.17 3.95
N ASP A 135 -22.69 -12.40 4.48
CA ASP A 135 -21.45 -13.05 4.90
C ASP A 135 -20.46 -13.22 3.74
N GLN A 136 -20.97 -13.48 2.53
CA GLN A 136 -20.13 -13.55 1.32
C GLN A 136 -19.40 -12.23 1.06
N GLN A 137 -20.07 -11.08 1.27
CA GLN A 137 -19.44 -9.78 1.16
C GLN A 137 -18.40 -9.55 2.26
N MET A 138 -18.72 -9.91 3.51
CA MET A 138 -17.78 -9.78 4.63
C MET A 138 -16.55 -10.67 4.46
N GLN A 139 -16.70 -11.88 3.91
CA GLN A 139 -15.58 -12.76 3.60
C GLN A 139 -14.65 -12.14 2.54
N LYS A 140 -15.21 -11.49 1.50
CA LYS A 140 -14.41 -10.75 0.50
C LYS A 140 -13.64 -9.58 1.14
N ILE A 141 -14.26 -8.86 2.08
CA ILE A 141 -13.60 -7.77 2.81
C ILE A 141 -12.44 -8.33 3.66
N ARG A 142 -12.68 -9.39 4.44
CA ARG A 142 -11.65 -10.06 5.26
C ARG A 142 -10.47 -10.55 4.40
N GLN A 143 -10.74 -11.15 3.24
CA GLN A 143 -9.69 -11.57 2.31
C GLN A 143 -8.84 -10.40 1.80
N LYS A 144 -9.45 -9.24 1.51
CA LYS A 144 -8.73 -8.02 1.11
C LYS A 144 -7.89 -7.44 2.24
N LEU A 145 -8.38 -7.45 3.49
CA LEU A 145 -7.61 -6.99 4.63
C LEU A 145 -6.39 -7.88 4.86
N LYS A 146 -6.58 -9.21 4.84
CA LYS A 146 -5.48 -10.17 4.96
C LYS A 146 -4.46 -10.01 3.84
N SER A 147 -4.89 -9.84 2.59
CA SER A 147 -3.95 -9.66 1.47
C SER A 147 -3.14 -8.37 1.57
N LYS A 148 -3.72 -7.27 2.07
CA LYS A 148 -3.02 -6.02 2.35
C LYS A 148 -1.98 -6.19 3.47
N GLN A 149 -2.36 -6.85 4.57
CA GLN A 149 -1.44 -7.14 5.67
C GLN A 149 -0.25 -7.99 5.20
N GLU A 150 -0.51 -9.09 4.48
CA GLU A 150 0.55 -9.93 3.94
C GLU A 150 1.44 -9.18 2.94
N ALA A 151 0.88 -8.26 2.14
CA ALA A 151 1.68 -7.44 1.23
C ALA A 151 2.62 -6.50 1.98
N MET A 152 2.14 -5.86 3.05
CA MET A 152 2.93 -5.00 3.93
C MET A 152 4.06 -5.80 4.60
N GLU A 153 3.75 -6.93 5.23
CA GLU A 153 4.74 -7.80 5.86
C GLU A 153 5.78 -8.33 4.88
N ARG A 154 5.37 -8.72 3.66
CA ARG A 154 6.31 -9.15 2.61
C ARG A 154 7.25 -8.01 2.23
N SER A 155 6.75 -6.77 2.14
CA SER A 155 7.57 -5.61 1.82
C SER A 155 8.59 -5.31 2.91
N GLU A 156 8.21 -5.43 4.19
CA GLU A 156 9.09 -5.26 5.34
C GLU A 156 10.15 -6.35 5.42
N LYS A 157 9.75 -7.62 5.28
CA LYS A 157 10.67 -8.76 5.20
C LYS A 157 11.65 -8.59 4.04
N ALA A 158 11.21 -8.07 2.90
CA ALA A 158 12.09 -7.78 1.77
C ALA A 158 13.08 -6.65 2.08
N LYS A 159 12.67 -5.58 2.77
CA LYS A 159 13.56 -4.51 3.24
C LYS A 159 14.62 -5.06 4.22
N GLN A 160 14.20 -5.87 5.19
CA GLN A 160 15.10 -6.53 6.15
C GLN A 160 16.11 -7.44 5.45
N LEU A 161 15.66 -8.29 4.52
CA LEU A 161 16.56 -9.16 3.75
C LEU A 161 17.56 -8.37 2.90
N ARG A 162 17.18 -7.22 2.34
CA ARG A 162 18.11 -6.33 1.63
C ARG A 162 19.15 -5.72 2.58
N ALA A 163 18.73 -5.28 3.77
CA ALA A 163 19.64 -4.75 4.79
C ALA A 163 20.64 -5.81 5.25
N MET A 164 20.17 -7.02 5.58
CA MET A 164 21.01 -8.15 5.98
C MET A 164 22.01 -8.54 4.89
N ARG A 165 21.61 -8.52 3.60
CA ARG A 165 22.55 -8.77 2.49
C ARG A 165 23.61 -7.68 2.33
N LYS A 166 23.25 -6.41 2.54
CA LYS A 166 24.21 -5.29 2.51
C LYS A 166 25.21 -5.41 3.66
N TYR A 167 24.72 -5.65 4.88
CA TYR A 167 25.56 -5.83 6.06
C TYR A 167 26.46 -7.06 5.94
N GLY A 168 25.90 -8.20 5.50
CA GLY A 168 26.67 -9.42 5.30
C GLY A 168 27.84 -9.27 4.32
N LYS A 169 27.72 -8.43 3.28
CA LYS A 169 28.85 -8.11 2.39
C LYS A 169 29.94 -7.30 3.11
N LYS A 170 29.56 -6.29 3.90
CA LYS A 170 30.50 -5.48 4.70
C LYS A 170 31.23 -6.34 5.73
N VAL A 171 30.50 -7.21 6.44
CA VAL A 171 31.07 -8.15 7.41
C VAL A 171 32.05 -9.11 6.73
N GLN A 172 31.73 -9.64 5.55
CA GLN A 172 32.67 -10.50 4.81
C GLN A 172 33.97 -9.77 4.45
N THR A 173 33.88 -8.53 3.98
CA THR A 173 35.07 -7.73 3.67
C THR A 173 35.89 -7.39 4.91
N GLU A 174 35.21 -7.05 6.01
CA GLU A 174 35.86 -6.71 7.29
C GLU A 174 36.56 -7.93 7.90
N ILE A 175 35.91 -9.10 7.90
CA ILE A 175 36.54 -10.36 8.34
C ILE A 175 37.78 -10.68 7.50
N LEU A 176 37.72 -10.48 6.18
CA LEU A 176 38.86 -10.74 5.30
C LEU A 176 40.02 -9.77 5.60
N GLN A 177 39.74 -8.48 5.75
CA GLN A 177 40.73 -7.47 6.12
C GLN A 177 41.34 -7.74 7.49
N ARG A 178 40.51 -8.10 8.47
CA ARG A 178 40.95 -8.49 9.83
C ARG A 178 41.90 -9.69 9.78
N ARG A 179 41.53 -10.75 9.06
CA ARG A 179 42.40 -11.93 8.86
C ARG A 179 43.72 -11.60 8.17
N GLN A 180 43.70 -10.69 7.18
CA GLN A 180 44.93 -10.24 6.52
C GLN A 180 45.82 -9.42 7.45
N LYS A 181 45.22 -8.55 8.28
CA LYS A 181 45.92 -7.75 9.29
C LYS A 181 46.54 -8.65 10.36
N GLU A 182 45.78 -9.62 10.88
CA GLU A 182 46.27 -10.63 11.83
C GLU A 182 47.45 -11.42 11.24
N LYS A 183 47.35 -11.91 9.99
CA LYS A 183 48.47 -12.57 9.30
C LYS A 183 49.69 -11.66 9.13
N LYS A 184 49.50 -10.39 8.75
CA LYS A 184 50.61 -9.43 8.61
C LYS A 184 51.27 -9.14 9.95
N ASN A 185 50.48 -8.98 11.01
CA ASN A 185 50.97 -8.79 12.37
C ASN A 185 51.79 -9.99 12.83
N MET A 186 51.27 -11.21 12.62
CA MET A 186 51.98 -12.46 12.90
C MET A 186 53.31 -12.55 12.12
N LEU A 187 53.30 -12.31 10.80
CA LEU A 187 54.52 -12.32 9.99
C LEU A 187 55.53 -11.26 10.44
N ASN A 188 55.06 -10.09 10.86
CA ASN A 188 55.92 -9.03 11.40
C ASN A 188 56.51 -9.43 12.76
N ALA A 189 55.75 -10.07 13.64
CA ALA A 189 56.26 -10.59 14.91
C ALA A 189 57.35 -11.64 14.70
N VAL A 190 57.13 -12.59 13.78
CA VAL A 190 58.14 -13.59 13.39
C VAL A 190 59.39 -12.94 12.80
N LYS A 191 59.24 -11.94 11.92
CA LYS A 191 60.40 -11.20 11.37
C LYS A 191 61.16 -10.39 12.41
N LYS A 192 60.48 -9.82 13.42
CA LYS A 192 61.13 -9.10 14.52
C LYS A 192 61.91 -10.06 15.43
N TYR A 193 61.34 -11.23 15.72
CA TYR A 193 62.02 -12.31 16.44
C TYR A 193 63.24 -12.82 15.67
N GLN A 194 63.10 -13.10 14.37
CA GLN A 194 64.22 -13.53 13.52
C GLN A 194 65.37 -12.50 13.46
N LYS A 195 65.05 -11.20 13.55
CA LYS A 195 66.03 -10.10 13.59
C LYS A 195 66.59 -9.81 14.98
N GLY A 196 66.19 -10.57 16.02
CA GLY A 196 66.67 -10.40 17.39
C GLY A 196 66.16 -9.13 18.10
N LEU A 197 65.16 -8.43 17.54
CA LEU A 197 64.62 -7.20 18.15
C LEU A 197 63.59 -7.48 19.27
N SER A 198 63.11 -8.72 19.39
CA SER A 198 62.14 -9.14 20.40
C SER A 198 62.41 -10.58 20.82
N ASP A 199 62.64 -10.80 22.10
CA ASP A 199 63.07 -12.09 22.68
C ASP A 199 61.89 -13.04 23.00
N LYS A 200 60.65 -12.51 23.07
CA LYS A 200 59.45 -13.29 23.41
C LYS A 200 58.42 -13.26 22.28
N LEU A 201 58.01 -14.44 21.81
CA LEU A 201 56.90 -14.61 20.86
C LEU A 201 55.57 -14.65 21.63
N ASP A 202 55.00 -13.48 21.91
CA ASP A 202 53.73 -13.29 22.63
C ASP A 202 52.53 -14.07 22.02
N PHE A 203 52.60 -14.42 20.73
CA PHE A 203 51.59 -15.26 20.05
C PHE A 203 51.61 -16.75 20.47
N LEU A 204 52.74 -17.27 20.97
CA LEU A 204 52.88 -18.68 21.38
C LEU A 204 52.47 -18.93 22.84
N ASP A 205 52.61 -17.93 23.71
CA ASP A 205 52.27 -18.06 25.13
C ASP A 205 50.76 -17.99 25.38
N GLU A 206 50.00 -17.29 24.53
CA GLU A 206 48.53 -17.23 24.62
C GLU A 206 47.84 -18.56 24.21
N GLU A 207 48.45 -19.36 23.32
CA GLU A 207 47.89 -20.66 22.88
C GLU A 207 48.25 -21.81 23.84
N GLN A 208 49.42 -21.76 24.50
CA GLN A 208 49.80 -22.78 25.50
C GLN A 208 49.03 -22.64 26.83
N THR A 209 48.59 -21.43 27.20
CA THR A 209 47.81 -21.20 28.44
C THR A 209 46.33 -21.61 28.34
N LEU A 210 45.79 -21.78 27.12
CA LEU A 210 44.43 -22.31 26.90
C LEU A 210 44.39 -23.83 26.66
N SER A 211 45.55 -24.49 26.49
CA SER A 211 45.67 -25.92 26.23
C SER A 211 45.53 -26.83 27.46
N HIS A 212 45.39 -26.28 28.67
CA HIS A 212 45.19 -27.05 29.91
C HIS A 212 43.74 -26.95 30.46
N GLY A 213 42.78 -26.71 29.57
CA GLY A 213 41.34 -26.66 29.88
C GLY A 213 40.58 -27.88 29.37
N ASN A 214 40.58 -28.94 30.19
CA ASN A 214 39.75 -30.14 30.13
C ASN A 214 38.37 -29.93 29.47
N LYS A 215 38.06 -30.60 28.34
CA LYS A 215 36.68 -30.79 27.85
C LYS A 215 36.54 -32.03 26.96
N LYS A 216 36.14 -33.14 27.60
CA LYS A 216 35.34 -34.22 26.98
C LYS A 216 34.14 -33.58 26.28
N GLY A 217 34.05 -33.72 24.96
CA GLY A 217 32.92 -33.24 24.16
C GLY A 217 32.85 -34.01 22.85
N SER A 218 31.77 -34.76 22.67
CA SER A 218 31.46 -35.69 21.57
C SER A 218 32.03 -35.34 20.19
N ALA A 219 32.81 -36.26 19.62
CA ALA A 219 33.08 -36.33 18.20
C ALA A 219 31.79 -36.72 17.45
N SER A 220 30.96 -35.73 17.11
CA SER A 220 29.99 -35.91 16.03
C SER A 220 30.73 -35.83 14.70
N GLN A 221 30.79 -36.95 13.99
CA GLN A 221 31.29 -37.01 12.63
C GLN A 221 30.50 -36.03 11.76
N GLN A 222 31.12 -34.90 11.41
CA GLN A 222 30.61 -34.04 10.35
C GLN A 222 30.69 -34.79 9.02
N ILE A 223 29.58 -35.42 8.62
CA ILE A 223 29.38 -35.88 7.26
C ILE A 223 29.48 -34.63 6.36
N LYS A 224 30.62 -34.48 5.68
CA LYS A 224 30.83 -33.46 4.65
C LYS A 224 29.78 -33.68 3.56
N LYS A 225 28.66 -32.96 3.63
CA LYS A 225 27.64 -32.94 2.57
C LYS A 225 28.34 -32.52 1.27
N GLY A 226 28.48 -33.47 0.35
CA GLY A 226 29.06 -33.25 -0.96
C GLY A 226 28.30 -32.17 -1.77
N PRO A 227 28.82 -31.79 -2.95
CA PRO A 227 28.24 -30.72 -3.75
C PRO A 227 26.76 -30.98 -4.08
N ASN A 228 25.93 -29.95 -3.94
CA ASN A 228 24.49 -29.95 -4.29
C ASN A 228 24.24 -30.61 -5.67
N ALA A 229 23.16 -31.38 -5.83
CA ALA A 229 22.78 -32.06 -7.08
C ALA A 229 22.82 -31.15 -8.32
N LYS A 230 22.43 -29.87 -8.17
CA LYS A 230 22.55 -28.86 -9.23
C LYS A 230 24.00 -28.60 -9.64
N ARG A 231 24.93 -28.62 -8.68
CA ARG A 231 26.37 -28.49 -8.92
C ARG A 231 26.95 -29.78 -9.50
N ARG A 232 26.50 -30.97 -9.08
CA ARG A 232 26.89 -32.25 -9.71
C ARG A 232 26.51 -32.28 -11.19
N TYR A 233 25.27 -31.90 -11.54
CA TYR A 233 24.83 -31.81 -12.94
C TYR A 233 25.63 -30.78 -13.74
N LYS A 234 25.90 -29.60 -13.17
CA LYS A 234 26.74 -28.59 -13.83
C LYS A 234 28.19 -29.04 -14.00
N ASN A 235 28.75 -29.76 -13.04
CA ASN A 235 30.09 -30.31 -13.15
C ASN A 235 30.14 -31.42 -14.20
N GLN A 236 29.09 -32.24 -14.32
CA GLN A 236 28.99 -33.27 -15.37
C GLN A 236 28.86 -32.63 -16.76
N LYS A 237 27.96 -31.64 -16.90
CA LYS A 237 27.71 -30.97 -18.19
C LYS A 237 28.82 -30.02 -18.61
N PHE A 238 29.36 -29.26 -17.67
CA PHE A 238 30.28 -28.15 -17.91
C PHE A 238 31.67 -28.32 -17.31
N GLY A 239 31.97 -29.46 -16.69
CA GLY A 239 33.29 -29.75 -16.08
C GLY A 239 33.59 -28.86 -14.88
N PHE A 240 34.73 -29.11 -14.23
CA PHE A 240 35.17 -28.37 -13.04
C PHE A 240 36.16 -27.27 -13.43
N GLY A 241 35.66 -26.14 -13.92
CA GLY A 241 36.41 -24.86 -13.96
C GLY A 241 37.83 -24.86 -14.57
N GLY A 242 38.08 -25.61 -15.65
CA GLY A 242 39.38 -25.66 -16.36
C GLY A 242 39.24 -25.57 -17.89
N LYS A 243 40.37 -25.39 -18.61
CA LYS A 243 40.41 -25.24 -20.08
C LYS A 243 39.80 -26.47 -20.78
N LYS A 244 38.62 -26.30 -21.37
CA LYS A 244 37.88 -27.30 -22.16
C LYS A 244 38.17 -27.18 -23.66
N LYS A 245 39.43 -27.26 -24.08
CA LYS A 245 39.72 -27.36 -25.52
C LYS A 245 39.24 -28.73 -26.01
N GLY A 246 38.41 -28.75 -27.06
CA GLY A 246 37.96 -29.98 -27.73
C GLY A 246 36.67 -30.63 -27.20
N SER A 247 36.38 -30.59 -25.88
CA SER A 247 35.23 -31.33 -25.30
C SER A 247 33.83 -30.77 -25.65
N LYS A 248 33.75 -29.71 -26.46
CA LYS A 248 32.51 -29.08 -26.95
C LYS A 248 32.37 -29.20 -28.47
N TRP A 249 33.26 -29.93 -29.12
CA TRP A 249 33.21 -30.14 -30.57
C TRP A 249 32.20 -31.24 -30.86
N ASN A 250 31.35 -31.02 -31.87
CA ASN A 250 30.40 -32.03 -32.30
C ASN A 250 31.18 -33.18 -32.95
N THR A 251 31.02 -34.37 -32.39
CA THR A 251 31.46 -35.63 -33.02
C THR A 251 30.36 -36.14 -33.95
N LYS A 252 30.72 -36.96 -34.94
CA LYS A 252 29.77 -37.55 -35.90
C LYS A 252 28.61 -38.27 -35.20
N GLU A 253 28.87 -38.89 -34.05
CA GLU A 253 27.86 -39.54 -33.20
C GLU A 253 26.94 -38.52 -32.49
N SER A 254 27.49 -37.42 -31.97
CA SER A 254 26.68 -36.37 -31.31
C SER A 254 25.80 -35.55 -32.25
N PHE A 255 26.10 -35.52 -33.56
CA PHE A 255 25.29 -34.80 -34.55
C PHE A 255 23.93 -35.49 -34.79
N ASN A 256 23.90 -36.82 -34.70
CA ASN A 256 22.70 -37.62 -34.93
C ASN A 256 21.93 -37.97 -33.64
N ASP A 257 22.47 -37.69 -32.45
CA ASP A 257 21.82 -37.99 -31.18
C ASP A 257 20.77 -36.94 -30.78
N VAL A 258 19.52 -37.18 -31.18
CA VAL A 258 18.34 -36.39 -30.80
C VAL A 258 17.63 -36.92 -29.53
N SER A 259 18.18 -37.93 -28.84
CA SER A 259 17.53 -38.58 -27.68
C SER A 259 17.29 -37.63 -26.50
N SER A 260 18.11 -36.58 -26.37
CA SER A 260 17.98 -35.54 -25.35
C SER A 260 16.86 -34.52 -25.66
N PHE A 261 16.34 -34.50 -26.90
CA PHE A 261 15.27 -33.58 -27.31
C PHE A 261 13.89 -34.16 -26.95
N ARG A 262 13.35 -33.75 -25.79
CA ARG A 262 12.00 -34.13 -25.37
C ARG A 262 10.95 -33.23 -26.01
N SER A 263 10.48 -33.61 -27.21
CA SER A 263 9.42 -32.93 -27.96
C SER A 263 8.16 -32.61 -27.12
N LYS A 264 7.83 -33.49 -26.17
CA LYS A 264 6.70 -33.39 -25.23
C LYS A 264 6.79 -32.24 -24.23
N VAL A 265 8.00 -31.74 -23.93
CA VAL A 265 8.23 -30.58 -23.03
C VAL A 265 8.36 -29.28 -23.83
N ALA A 266 8.95 -29.33 -25.02
CA ALA A 266 9.12 -28.16 -25.88
C ALA A 266 7.79 -27.70 -26.52
N HIS A 267 6.93 -28.65 -26.87
CA HIS A 267 5.57 -28.38 -27.32
C HIS A 267 4.61 -28.98 -26.29
N ASN A 268 4.04 -28.11 -25.45
CA ASN A 268 3.17 -28.43 -24.32
C ASN A 268 1.81 -29.02 -24.78
N LYS A 269 1.84 -30.16 -25.46
CA LYS A 269 0.70 -30.86 -26.04
C LYS A 269 0.84 -32.35 -25.73
N GLY A 270 0.80 -32.67 -24.44
CA GLY A 270 0.63 -34.05 -23.98
C GLY A 270 -0.85 -34.48 -24.12
N PRO A 271 -1.14 -35.74 -24.46
CA PRO A 271 -2.48 -36.29 -24.43
C PRO A 271 -2.83 -36.66 -22.98
N GLY A 272 -4.05 -36.33 -22.53
CA GLY A 272 -4.61 -36.89 -21.29
C GLY A 272 -4.88 -35.88 -20.17
N LYS A 273 -5.92 -35.07 -20.33
CA LYS A 273 -7.02 -34.94 -19.34
C LYS A 273 -8.12 -34.06 -19.94
N ALA A 274 -9.01 -34.69 -20.68
CA ALA A 274 -10.35 -34.17 -20.90
C ALA A 274 -11.09 -34.29 -19.56
N GLY A 275 -10.99 -33.25 -18.74
CA GLY A 275 -11.73 -33.09 -17.49
C GLY A 275 -12.38 -31.71 -17.52
N LYS A 276 -13.69 -31.71 -17.76
CA LYS A 276 -14.63 -30.60 -17.70
C LYS A 276 -14.28 -29.59 -16.58
N GLY A 277 -14.21 -28.31 -16.92
CA GLY A 277 -14.45 -27.22 -15.96
C GLY A 277 -13.39 -26.12 -15.89
N GLY A 278 -13.74 -24.94 -16.42
CA GLY A 278 -13.46 -23.70 -15.70
C GLY A 278 -12.11 -23.00 -15.95
N LYS A 279 -12.12 -22.08 -16.90
CA LYS A 279 -11.50 -20.74 -16.84
C LYS A 279 -10.14 -20.60 -16.11
N LYS A 280 -9.08 -20.42 -16.89
CA LYS A 280 -8.19 -19.22 -16.89
C LYS A 280 -7.02 -19.46 -17.86
N ALA A 281 -7.30 -19.32 -19.15
CA ALA A 281 -6.24 -19.02 -20.10
C ALA A 281 -5.73 -17.61 -19.75
N LEU A 282 -4.57 -17.56 -19.12
CA LEU A 282 -3.81 -16.34 -18.86
C LEU A 282 -3.77 -15.52 -20.16
N ASN A 283 -4.21 -14.26 -20.12
CA ASN A 283 -4.23 -13.30 -21.22
C ASN A 283 -2.86 -13.16 -21.91
N LYS A 284 -2.50 -14.11 -22.78
CA LYS A 284 -1.38 -14.00 -23.70
C LYS A 284 -1.94 -13.54 -25.02
N ARG A 285 -1.70 -12.26 -25.31
CA ARG A 285 -2.10 -11.59 -26.56
C ARG A 285 -1.66 -12.48 -27.73
N PRO A 286 -2.57 -12.89 -28.64
CA PRO A 286 -2.21 -13.75 -29.77
C PRO A 286 -1.13 -13.09 -30.64
N GLY A 287 -0.28 -13.88 -31.28
CA GLY A 287 0.84 -13.37 -32.10
C GLY A 287 0.38 -12.46 -33.25
N LYS A 288 1.29 -11.63 -33.77
CA LYS A 288 1.00 -10.60 -34.80
C LYS A 288 0.25 -11.15 -36.03
N ARG A 289 0.67 -12.33 -36.53
CA ARG A 289 0.00 -13.04 -37.64
C ARG A 289 -1.44 -13.48 -37.33
N ALA A 290 -1.71 -13.94 -36.12
CA ALA A 290 -3.06 -14.35 -35.72
C ALA A 290 -4.01 -13.14 -35.63
N ARG A 291 -3.50 -11.97 -35.23
CA ARG A 291 -4.29 -10.72 -35.20
C ARG A 291 -4.63 -10.24 -36.60
N GLN A 292 -3.71 -10.33 -37.55
CA GLN A 292 -3.99 -9.96 -38.95
C GLN A 292 -5.08 -10.84 -39.57
N LYS A 293 -5.03 -12.17 -39.34
CA LYS A 293 -6.07 -13.10 -39.81
C LYS A 293 -7.45 -12.88 -39.19
N MET A 294 -7.51 -12.43 -37.94
CA MET A 294 -8.79 -12.08 -37.31
C MET A 294 -9.37 -10.78 -37.87
N LYS A 295 -8.51 -9.82 -38.21
CA LYS A 295 -8.92 -8.54 -38.81
C LYS A 295 -9.48 -8.72 -40.22
N SER A 296 -8.95 -9.66 -41.00
CA SER A 296 -9.46 -10.00 -42.34
C SER A 296 -10.72 -10.87 -42.33
N ARG A 297 -11.13 -11.38 -41.17
CA ARG A 297 -12.36 -12.17 -40.99
C ARG A 297 -13.56 -11.32 -40.55
N ALA A 298 -13.31 -10.08 -40.15
CA ALA A 298 -14.32 -9.12 -39.71
C ALA A 298 -14.67 -8.09 -40.81
N ARG A 299 -14.28 -8.40 -42.06
CA ARG A 299 -14.79 -7.77 -43.28
C ARG A 299 -15.44 -8.85 -44.11
#